data_AF-A0A401TML3-F1
#
_entry.id   AF-A0A401TML3-F1
#
_cell.length_a   1.000
_cell.length_b   1.000
_cell.length_c   1.000
_cell.angle_alpha   90.00
_cell.angle_beta   90.00
_cell.angle_gamma   90.00
#
_symmetry.space_group_name_H-M   'P 1'
#
loop_
_entity.id
_entity.type
_entity.pdbx_description
1 polymer ?
#
loop_
_entity_poly.entity_id
_entity_poly.type
_entity_poly.pdbx_seq_one_letter_code
_entity_poly.pdbx_strand_id
1 'polypeptide(L)'
;SLSPSLSPSLSPFLVQSLDLTLQLLFLDGEEAFVNWSPTDSLYGSRHLAERMARTKHPQATDSTTLIDSVDMFVLLDLLGEAKPQILNHFKNTARWFSRLVGIGRTLLPLVIQSSLPSSGGP
;
A
#
# COMPACT_ATOMS: atom_id res chain seq x y z
N SER A 1 16.60 -31.98 -4.96
CA SER A 1 17.44 -32.00 -3.75
C SER A 1 18.43 -30.84 -3.84
N LEU A 2 18.07 -29.68 -3.30
CA LEU A 2 18.93 -28.49 -3.27
C LEU A 2 19.48 -28.33 -1.84
N SER A 3 20.75 -27.94 -1.73
CA SER A 3 21.62 -28.18 -0.56
C SER A 3 21.25 -27.38 0.71
N PRO A 4 21.48 -27.96 1.90
CA PRO A 4 21.23 -27.33 3.21
C PRO A 4 22.26 -26.25 3.60
N SER A 5 23.13 -25.82 2.69
CA SER A 5 24.26 -24.93 2.98
C SER A 5 23.92 -23.43 2.97
N LEU A 6 22.71 -23.05 2.55
CA LEU A 6 22.25 -21.65 2.47
C LEU A 6 21.38 -21.22 3.66
N SER A 7 20.95 -22.15 4.52
CA SER A 7 20.06 -21.86 5.64
C SER A 7 20.68 -21.08 6.81
N PRO A 8 21.95 -21.28 7.22
CA PRO A 8 22.46 -20.61 8.42
C PRO A 8 22.86 -19.14 8.19
N SER A 9 22.92 -18.69 6.93
CA SER A 9 23.23 -17.28 6.58
C SER A 9 21.97 -16.43 6.40
N LEU A 10 20.82 -17.05 6.14
CA LEU A 10 19.51 -16.39 6.00
C LEU A 10 18.76 -16.29 7.34
N SER A 11 19.12 -17.11 8.34
CA SER A 11 18.47 -17.13 9.65
C SER A 11 18.53 -15.78 10.40
N PRO A 12 19.65 -15.04 10.50
CA PRO A 12 19.63 -13.75 11.21
C PRO A 12 18.81 -12.67 10.49
N PHE A 13 18.52 -12.84 9.18
CA PHE A 13 17.67 -11.93 8.40
C PHE A 13 16.19 -12.30 8.44
N LEU A 14 15.86 -13.58 8.66
CA LEU A 14 14.48 -14.05 8.86
C LEU A 14 14.01 -13.92 10.31
N VAL A 15 14.95 -13.74 11.27
CA VAL A 15 14.71 -13.62 12.72
C VAL A 15 14.51 -12.16 13.18
N GLN A 16 14.45 -11.19 12.27
CA GLN A 16 13.66 -9.98 12.53
C GLN A 16 12.24 -10.26 12.04
N SER A 17 11.45 -10.95 12.87
CA SER A 17 10.00 -10.92 12.73
C SER A 17 9.57 -9.48 12.92
N LEU A 18 9.47 -8.72 11.84
CA LEU A 18 8.81 -7.43 11.88
C LEU A 18 7.37 -7.72 12.32
N ASP A 19 6.92 -7.11 13.42
CA ASP A 19 5.51 -7.10 13.84
C ASP A 19 4.69 -6.21 12.88
N LEU A 20 4.82 -6.48 11.58
CA LEU A 20 4.22 -5.78 10.48
C LEU A 20 3.31 -6.74 9.74
N THR A 21 2.09 -6.29 9.49
CA THR A 21 1.09 -7.04 8.72
C THR A 21 0.52 -6.18 7.59
N LEU A 22 -0.17 -6.82 6.65
CA LEU A 22 -0.91 -6.15 5.59
C LEU A 22 -2.40 -6.11 5.94
N GLN A 23 -2.99 -4.93 5.85
CA GLN A 23 -4.42 -4.73 5.99
C GLN A 23 -4.98 -4.16 4.68
N LEU A 24 -6.09 -4.73 4.21
CA LEU A 24 -6.86 -4.20 3.09
C LEU A 24 -8.14 -3.56 3.65
N LEU A 25 -8.40 -2.31 3.25
CA LEU A 25 -9.56 -1.54 3.66
C LEU A 25 -10.40 -1.19 2.43
N PHE A 26 -11.67 -1.56 2.45
CA PHE A 26 -12.66 -1.16 1.46
C PHE A 26 -13.59 -0.16 2.13
N LEU A 27 -13.48 1.10 1.72
CA LEU A 27 -14.17 2.22 2.35
C LEU A 27 -15.50 2.46 1.62
N ASP A 28 -16.57 2.64 2.40
CA ASP A 28 -17.90 2.96 1.90
C ASP A 28 -18.20 4.46 2.02
N GLY A 29 -19.10 4.96 1.18
CA GLY A 29 -19.55 6.35 1.19
C GLY A 29 -18.40 7.36 1.02
N GLU A 30 -17.51 7.13 0.06
CA GLU A 30 -16.47 8.10 -0.28
C GLU A 30 -17.10 9.37 -0.89
N GLU A 31 -18.04 9.16 -1.79
CA GLU A 31 -18.75 10.20 -2.55
C GLU A 31 -19.70 11.06 -1.69
N ALA A 32 -19.93 12.28 -2.16
CA ALA A 32 -20.97 13.16 -1.64
C ALA A 32 -22.35 12.76 -2.18
N PHE A 33 -23.41 12.91 -1.37
CA PHE A 33 -24.77 12.69 -1.85
C PHE A 33 -25.33 13.89 -2.60
N VAL A 34 -24.99 15.10 -2.16
CA VAL A 34 -25.49 16.35 -2.76
C VAL A 34 -24.33 17.24 -3.17
N ASN A 35 -23.53 17.70 -2.20
CA ASN A 35 -22.46 18.65 -2.43
C ASN A 35 -21.26 18.27 -1.58
N TRP A 36 -20.10 18.14 -2.24
CA TRP A 36 -18.85 17.83 -1.56
C TRP A 36 -18.57 18.84 -0.44
N SER A 37 -18.61 18.36 0.80
CA SER A 37 -18.40 19.18 1.99
C SER A 37 -17.85 18.34 3.15
N PRO A 38 -17.35 18.98 4.23
CA PRO A 38 -16.84 18.24 5.40
C PRO A 38 -17.85 17.28 6.03
N THR A 39 -19.15 17.55 5.86
CA THR A 39 -20.23 16.70 6.38
C THR A 39 -20.82 15.76 5.33
N ASP A 40 -20.67 16.09 4.05
CA ASP A 40 -21.22 15.34 2.91
C ASP A 40 -20.08 14.89 1.97
N SER A 41 -19.27 13.96 2.46
CA SER A 41 -18.22 13.20 1.76
C SER A 41 -17.52 12.27 2.76
N LEU A 42 -16.76 11.26 2.31
CA LEU A 42 -15.81 10.51 3.14
C LEU A 42 -16.44 9.85 4.39
N TYR A 43 -17.66 9.37 4.30
CA TYR A 43 -18.45 8.85 5.42
C TYR A 43 -17.75 7.68 6.14
N GLY A 44 -17.38 6.63 5.39
CA GLY A 44 -16.75 5.44 5.96
C GLY A 44 -15.35 5.70 6.48
N SER A 45 -14.55 6.52 5.78
CA SER A 45 -13.18 6.81 6.19
C SER A 45 -13.10 7.70 7.43
N ARG A 46 -13.96 8.73 7.54
CA ARG A 46 -14.07 9.56 8.75
C ARG A 46 -14.46 8.71 9.95
N HIS A 47 -15.50 7.88 9.81
CA HIS A 47 -15.95 7.00 10.88
C HIS A 47 -14.87 6.01 11.32
N LEU A 48 -14.17 5.39 10.36
CA LEU A 48 -13.11 4.43 10.65
C LEU A 48 -11.92 5.09 11.36
N ALA A 49 -11.46 6.25 10.88
CA ALA A 49 -10.35 6.98 11.48
C ALA A 49 -10.65 7.38 12.94
N GLU A 50 -11.84 7.93 13.20
CA GLU A 50 -12.27 8.26 14.55
C GLU A 50 -12.34 7.03 15.46
N ARG A 51 -12.82 5.90 14.95
CA ARG A 51 -12.89 4.65 15.71
C ARG A 51 -11.50 4.12 16.03
N MET A 52 -10.58 4.14 15.05
CA MET A 52 -9.20 3.66 15.24
C MET A 52 -8.45 4.53 16.25
N ALA A 53 -8.63 5.85 16.19
CA ALA A 53 -8.00 6.80 17.12
C ALA A 53 -8.52 6.68 18.57
N ARG A 54 -9.67 6.04 18.80
CA ARG A 54 -10.22 5.78 20.14
C ARG A 54 -9.98 4.36 20.63
N THR A 55 -9.56 3.46 19.75
CA THR A 55 -9.37 2.04 20.08
C THR A 55 -7.91 1.81 20.46
N LYS A 56 -7.65 1.33 21.68
CA LYS A 56 -6.30 1.01 22.14
C LYS A 56 -5.68 -0.12 21.31
N HIS A 57 -4.39 -0.01 21.03
CA HIS A 57 -3.66 -1.07 20.35
C HIS A 57 -3.32 -2.20 21.34
N PRO A 58 -3.69 -3.47 21.07
CA PRO A 58 -3.64 -4.55 22.08
C PRO A 58 -2.22 -4.95 22.49
N GLN A 59 -1.20 -4.64 21.69
CA GLN A 59 0.19 -5.04 21.94
C GLN A 59 1.13 -3.88 22.30
N ALA A 60 0.60 -2.66 22.47
CA ALA A 60 1.44 -1.48 22.65
C ALA A 60 1.17 -0.77 23.98
N THR A 61 2.06 0.15 24.37
CA THR A 61 2.02 0.87 25.65
C THR A 61 0.68 1.59 25.85
N ASP A 62 0.31 1.87 27.10
CA ASP A 62 -0.99 2.41 27.53
C ASP A 62 -1.53 3.63 26.76
N SER A 63 -0.68 4.31 25.99
CA SER A 63 -0.94 5.54 25.23
C SER A 63 -1.11 5.36 23.72
N THR A 64 -1.08 4.14 23.17
CA THR A 64 -1.13 3.91 21.71
C THR A 64 -2.49 3.39 21.25
N THR A 65 -2.91 3.82 20.06
CA THR A 65 -4.20 3.48 19.46
C THR A 65 -4.02 2.77 18.13
N LEU A 66 -5.08 2.20 17.57
CA LEU A 66 -5.01 1.50 16.27
C LEU A 66 -4.58 2.43 15.13
N ILE A 67 -4.85 3.74 15.22
CA ILE A 67 -4.41 4.66 14.16
C ILE A 67 -2.89 4.88 14.19
N ASP A 68 -2.29 4.79 15.37
CA ASP A 68 -0.84 4.95 15.55
C ASP A 68 -0.06 3.74 15.01
N SER A 69 -0.69 2.57 14.90
CA SER A 69 -0.09 1.36 14.31
C SER A 69 -0.05 1.35 12.78
N VAL A 70 -0.63 2.35 12.11
CA VAL A 70 -0.63 2.43 10.65
C VAL A 70 0.70 3.02 10.16
N ASP A 71 1.64 2.15 9.80
CA ASP A 71 2.95 2.56 9.29
C ASP A 71 2.87 3.33 7.95
N MET A 72 1.96 2.90 7.07
CA MET A 72 1.74 3.53 5.77
C MET A 72 0.33 3.22 5.27
N PHE A 73 -0.42 4.26 4.91
CA PHE A 73 -1.71 4.14 4.24
C PHE A 73 -1.53 4.40 2.75
N VAL A 74 -1.74 3.38 1.92
CA VAL A 74 -1.72 3.49 0.45
C VAL A 74 -3.17 3.50 -0.03
N LEU A 75 -3.64 4.68 -0.43
CA LEU A 75 -4.95 4.85 -1.04
C LEU A 75 -4.83 4.72 -2.56
N LEU A 76 -5.59 3.80 -3.15
CA LEU A 76 -5.70 3.62 -4.58
C LEU A 76 -7.06 4.15 -5.02
N ASP A 77 -7.05 5.12 -5.93
CA ASP A 77 -8.26 5.77 -6.42
C ASP A 77 -8.10 6.19 -7.88
N LEU A 78 -9.22 6.24 -8.61
CA LEU A 78 -9.34 6.63 -10.03
C LEU A 78 -8.30 5.98 -10.95
N LEU A 79 -7.98 4.70 -10.70
CA LEU A 79 -7.11 3.92 -11.55
C LEU A 79 -7.88 3.37 -12.77
N GLY A 80 -7.22 3.29 -13.93
CA GLY A 80 -7.80 2.71 -15.15
C GLY A 80 -7.56 3.55 -16.41
N GLU A 81 -7.10 4.78 -16.27
CA GLU A 81 -6.65 5.59 -17.42
C GLU A 81 -5.40 4.98 -18.07
N ALA A 82 -5.25 5.14 -19.39
CA ALA A 82 -4.12 4.58 -20.14
C ALA A 82 -2.75 5.16 -19.75
N LYS A 83 -2.70 6.41 -19.27
CA LYS A 83 -1.47 7.11 -18.87
C LYS A 83 -1.70 7.94 -17.60
N PRO A 84 -1.93 7.29 -16.45
CA PRO A 84 -2.23 8.00 -15.22
C PRO A 84 -1.00 8.79 -14.76
N GLN A 85 -1.20 10.02 -14.36
CA GLN A 85 -0.15 10.83 -13.73
C GLN A 85 -0.24 10.70 -12.21
N ILE A 86 0.60 9.84 -11.64
CA ILE A 86 0.69 9.67 -10.19
C ILE A 86 1.80 10.58 -9.66
N LEU A 87 1.48 11.47 -8.73
CA LEU A 87 2.39 12.46 -8.16
C LEU A 87 2.83 12.09 -6.74
N ASN A 88 3.98 12.61 -6.32
CA ASN A 88 4.42 12.51 -4.94
C ASN A 88 3.80 13.64 -4.10
N HIS A 89 2.77 13.33 -3.34
CA HIS A 89 2.02 14.32 -2.57
C HIS A 89 2.61 14.63 -1.19
N PHE A 90 3.37 13.70 -0.59
CA PHE A 90 3.79 13.83 0.81
C PHE A 90 5.28 13.53 1.01
N LYS A 91 5.97 14.44 1.71
CA LYS A 91 7.42 14.33 1.95
C LYS A 91 7.78 13.12 2.82
N ASN A 92 6.97 12.79 3.82
CA ASN A 92 7.21 11.67 4.75
C ASN A 92 7.13 10.30 4.05
N THR A 93 6.38 10.17 2.94
CA THR A 93 6.26 8.93 2.17
C THR A 93 7.05 8.94 0.86
N ALA A 94 7.79 10.01 0.56
CA ALA A 94 8.54 10.19 -0.69
C ALA A 94 9.53 9.05 -1.02
N ARG A 95 10.15 8.44 0.00
CA ARG A 95 11.03 7.28 -0.18
C ARG A 95 10.30 6.06 -0.74
N TRP A 96 9.06 5.84 -0.30
CA TRP A 96 8.21 4.72 -0.72
C TRP A 96 7.66 4.98 -2.11
N PHE A 97 7.27 6.22 -2.40
CA PHE A 97 6.89 6.64 -3.75
C PHE A 97 8.03 6.40 -4.76
N SER A 98 9.27 6.75 -4.40
CA SER A 98 10.44 6.52 -5.27
C SER A 98 10.67 5.03 -5.54
N ARG A 99 10.41 4.16 -4.55
CA ARG A 99 10.45 2.70 -4.75
C ARG A 99 9.37 2.24 -5.72
N LEU A 100 8.14 2.74 -5.60
CA LEU A 100 7.05 2.43 -6.53
C LEU A 100 7.40 2.81 -7.97
N VAL A 101 7.99 3.99 -8.17
CA VAL A 101 8.49 4.43 -9.49
C VAL A 101 9.59 3.50 -10.02
N GLY A 102 10.54 3.12 -9.17
CA GLY A 102 11.63 2.20 -9.55
C GLY A 102 11.10 0.82 -9.99
N ILE A 103 10.15 0.27 -9.23
CA ILE A 103 9.48 -0.99 -9.56
C ILE A 103 8.74 -0.86 -10.90
N GLY A 104 7.95 0.21 -11.09
CA GLY A 104 7.24 0.47 -12.35
C GLY A 104 8.18 0.52 -13.55
N ARG A 105 9.30 1.24 -13.45
CA ARG A 105 10.31 1.32 -14.52
C ARG A 105 10.94 -0.04 -14.86
N THR A 106 11.05 -0.93 -13.88
CA THR A 106 11.65 -2.25 -14.06
C THR A 106 10.65 -3.23 -14.69
N LEU A 107 9.38 -3.17 -14.25
CA LEU A 107 8.35 -4.12 -14.68
C LEU A 107 7.65 -3.74 -15.98
N LEU A 108 7.44 -2.44 -16.26
CA LEU A 108 6.73 -1.99 -17.46
C LEU A 108 7.31 -2.54 -18.77
N PRO A 109 8.64 -2.54 -19.00
CA PRO A 109 9.22 -3.13 -20.20
C PRO A 109 8.93 -4.63 -20.32
N LEU A 110 8.98 -5.37 -19.21
CA LEU A 110 8.74 -6.82 -19.19
C LEU A 110 7.28 -7.16 -19.48
N VAL A 111 6.34 -6.39 -18.89
CA VAL A 111 4.90 -6.55 -19.15
C VAL A 111 4.59 -6.27 -20.62
N ILE A 112 5.15 -5.21 -21.20
CA ILE A 112 4.98 -4.88 -22.63
C ILE A 112 5.55 -5.99 -23.53
N GLN A 113 6.75 -6.49 -23.22
CA GLN A 113 7.35 -7.60 -23.98
C GLN A 113 6.50 -8.87 -23.94
N SER A 114 5.92 -9.19 -22.78
CA SER A 114 5.05 -10.37 -22.62
C SER A 114 3.68 -10.25 -23.28
N SER A 115 3.21 -9.02 -23.54
CA SER A 115 1.89 -8.75 -24.11
C SER A 115 1.90 -8.52 -25.63
N LEU A 116 3.09 -8.46 -26.25
CA LEU A 116 3.22 -8.53 -27.69
C LEU A 116 3.13 -10.01 -28.13
N PRO A 117 2.27 -10.36 -29.11
CA PRO A 117 2.29 -11.70 -29.68
C PRO A 117 3.67 -11.93 -30.27
N SER A 118 4.25 -13.10 -30.00
CA SER A 118 5.45 -13.60 -30.69
C SER A 118 5.26 -13.36 -32.18
N SER A 119 5.99 -12.39 -32.75
CA SER A 119 6.07 -12.23 -34.18
C SER A 119 6.83 -13.44 -34.71
N GLY A 120 6.10 -14.52 -34.97
CA GLY A 120 6.57 -15.63 -35.78
C GLY A 120 6.89 -15.08 -37.17
N GLY A 121 8.14 -14.71 -37.37
CA GLY A 121 8.73 -14.55 -38.69
C GLY A 121 9.00 -15.93 -39.32
N PRO A 122 9.13 -15.96 -40.65
CA PRO A 122 8.64 -16.99 -41.57
C PRO A 122 9.27 -18.37 -41.45
#